data_AF-A0A8S0H656-F1
#
_entry.id   AF-A0A8S0H656-F1
#
_cell.length_a   1.000
_cell.length_b   1.000
_cell.length_c   1.000
_cell.angle_alpha   90.00
_cell.angle_beta   90.00
_cell.angle_gamma   90.00
#
_symmetry.space_group_name_H-M   'P 1'
#
loop_
_entity.id
_entity.type
_entity.pdbx_description
1 polymer ?
#
loop_
_entity_poly.entity_id
_entity_poly.type
_entity_poly.pdbx_seq_one_letter_code
_entity_poly.pdbx_strand_id
1 'polypeptide(L)'
;MSDLSELRQLPGVDSQTLQQLEPLVGVFGNSPINVNTTRAEVLASVEGIDLPTARILVSSRPEGGYPDITRFLSNPVLQGRDIKPQGLGVSSRQFRATIDVEQGRQRLRLVSDLRVMDREKVRVQQRTLMPTPPEQPKTE
;
A
#
# COMPACT_ATOMS: atom_id res chain seq x y z
N MET A 1 -7.06 8.87 12.84
CA MET A 1 -5.64 8.54 12.94
C MET A 1 -4.89 9.42 11.99
N SER A 2 -3.92 10.15 12.51
CA SER A 2 -3.08 11.08 11.73
C SER A 2 -1.68 10.50 11.52
N ASP A 3 -1.27 9.55 12.37
CA ASP A 3 0.03 8.88 12.31
C ASP A 3 -0.10 7.40 12.71
N LEU A 4 0.73 6.52 12.11
CA LEU A 4 0.67 5.07 12.36
C LEU A 4 1.09 4.71 13.79
N SER A 5 1.93 5.53 14.42
CA SER A 5 2.38 5.33 15.80
C SER A 5 1.26 5.39 16.84
N GLU A 6 0.09 5.92 16.48
CA GLU A 6 -1.14 5.87 17.29
C GLU A 6 -1.61 4.42 17.53
N LEU A 7 -1.26 3.46 16.66
CA LEU A 7 -1.63 2.05 16.85
C LEU A 7 -1.07 1.45 18.16
N ARG A 8 0.01 2.01 18.73
CA ARG A 8 0.56 1.57 20.03
C ARG A 8 -0.38 1.79 21.21
N GLN A 9 -1.44 2.57 21.02
CA GLN A 9 -2.48 2.76 22.04
C GLN A 9 -3.41 1.54 22.14
N LEU A 10 -3.41 0.65 21.14
CA LEU A 10 -4.22 -0.55 21.13
C LEU A 10 -3.58 -1.66 22.00
N PRO A 11 -4.36 -2.41 22.78
CA PRO A 11 -3.86 -3.55 23.54
C PRO A 11 -3.14 -4.55 22.63
N GLY A 12 -1.92 -4.95 23.00
CA GLY A 12 -1.12 -5.94 22.27
C GLY A 12 -0.32 -5.40 21.08
N VAL A 13 -0.36 -4.09 20.79
CA VAL A 13 0.50 -3.48 19.76
C VAL A 13 1.74 -2.87 20.41
N ASP A 14 2.77 -3.70 20.60
CA ASP A 14 4.09 -3.25 21.03
C ASP A 14 4.94 -2.72 19.85
N SER A 15 6.17 -2.27 20.13
CA SER A 15 7.07 -1.74 19.10
C SER A 15 7.41 -2.78 18.02
N GLN A 16 7.56 -4.04 18.39
CA GLN A 16 7.88 -5.12 17.45
C GLN A 16 6.70 -5.39 16.51
N THR A 17 5.50 -5.46 17.08
CA THR A 17 4.25 -5.62 16.33
C THR A 17 4.04 -4.44 15.39
N LEU A 18 4.26 -3.21 15.87
CA LEU A 18 4.15 -2.02 15.03
C LEU A 18 5.14 -2.07 13.85
N GLN A 19 6.38 -2.47 14.09
CA GLN A 19 7.39 -2.59 13.04
C GLN A 19 7.01 -3.64 11.97
N GLN A 20 6.32 -4.71 12.36
CA GLN A 20 5.79 -5.70 11.42
C GLN A 20 4.57 -5.19 10.64
N LEU A 21 3.74 -4.34 11.25
CA LEU A 21 2.54 -3.76 10.63
C LEU A 21 2.84 -2.58 9.70
N GLU A 22 3.90 -1.81 9.97
CA GLU A 22 4.32 -0.64 9.18
C GLU A 22 4.34 -0.87 7.66
N PRO A 23 4.89 -1.97 7.12
CA PRO A 23 4.88 -2.21 5.68
C PRO A 23 3.51 -2.61 5.10
N LEU A 24 2.52 -2.94 5.94
CA LEU A 24 1.23 -3.51 5.54
C LEU A 24 0.05 -2.55 5.73
N VAL A 25 0.21 -1.57 6.63
CA VAL A 25 -0.85 -0.65 7.01
C VAL A 25 -0.48 0.76 6.58
N GLY A 26 -1.45 1.52 6.07
CA GLY A 26 -1.29 2.94 5.86
C GLY A 26 -2.42 3.74 6.50
N VAL A 27 -2.10 4.98 6.89
CA VAL A 27 -3.03 5.88 7.58
C VAL A 27 -3.63 6.83 6.55
N PHE A 28 -4.75 6.42 5.97
CA PHE A 28 -5.52 7.24 5.04
C PHE A 28 -7.00 7.15 5.39
N GLY A 29 -7.80 8.11 4.90
CA GLY A 29 -9.26 8.02 5.02
C GLY A 29 -9.82 6.79 4.30
N ASN A 30 -11.10 6.51 4.49
CA ASN A 30 -11.79 5.34 3.91
C ASN A 30 -11.49 5.18 2.40
N SER A 31 -10.60 4.25 2.08
CA SER A 31 -10.07 4.02 0.73
C SER A 31 -10.05 2.51 0.48
N PRO A 32 -10.48 2.04 -0.70
CA PRO A 32 -10.47 0.63 -1.00
C PRO A 32 -9.03 0.09 -1.14
N ILE A 33 -8.84 -1.19 -0.84
CA ILE A 33 -7.63 -1.93 -1.16
C ILE A 33 -7.53 -2.03 -2.68
N ASN A 34 -6.47 -1.44 -3.25
CA ASN A 34 -6.23 -1.50 -4.68
C ASN A 34 -5.62 -2.86 -5.06
N VAL A 35 -6.40 -3.72 -5.70
CA VAL A 35 -5.96 -5.07 -6.11
C VAL A 35 -4.82 -5.05 -7.12
N ASN A 36 -4.60 -3.92 -7.81
CA ASN A 36 -3.53 -3.72 -8.79
C ASN A 36 -2.18 -3.36 -8.16
N THR A 37 -2.14 -2.97 -6.88
CA THR A 37 -0.90 -2.55 -6.21
C THR A 37 -0.67 -3.18 -4.84
N THR A 38 -1.69 -3.81 -4.26
CA THR A 38 -1.60 -4.41 -2.92
C THR A 38 -0.62 -5.59 -2.87
N ARG A 39 -0.09 -5.86 -1.67
CA ARG A 39 0.75 -7.04 -1.38
C ARG A 39 -0.12 -8.25 -1.05
N ALA A 40 0.46 -9.45 -1.14
CA ALA A 40 -0.28 -10.67 -0.87
C ALA A 40 -0.79 -10.74 0.57
N GLU A 41 0.01 -10.26 1.53
CA GLU A 41 -0.33 -10.23 2.96
C GLU A 41 -1.55 -9.34 3.24
N VAL A 42 -1.65 -8.20 2.55
CA VAL A 42 -2.81 -7.29 2.67
C VAL A 42 -4.02 -7.86 1.92
N LEU A 43 -3.82 -8.48 0.76
CA LEU A 43 -4.92 -9.11 0.04
C LEU A 43 -5.51 -10.31 0.80
N ALA A 44 -4.67 -11.04 1.54
CA ALA A 44 -5.08 -12.16 2.38
C ALA A 44 -5.84 -11.73 3.65
N SER A 45 -5.90 -10.44 3.95
CA SER A 45 -6.79 -9.93 5.02
C SER A 45 -8.24 -9.77 4.55
N VAL A 46 -8.51 -9.99 3.26
CA VAL A 46 -9.86 -9.92 2.69
C VAL A 46 -10.55 -11.26 2.95
N GLU A 47 -11.76 -11.21 3.51
CA GLU A 47 -12.59 -12.38 3.76
C GLU A 47 -12.75 -13.21 2.46
N GLY A 48 -12.51 -14.52 2.56
CA GLY A 48 -12.55 -15.45 1.43
C GLY A 48 -11.23 -15.63 0.67
N ILE A 49 -10.20 -14.81 0.91
CA ILE A 49 -8.89 -14.92 0.25
C ILE A 49 -7.83 -15.37 1.26
N ASP A 50 -7.35 -16.61 1.13
CA ASP A 50 -6.22 -17.09 1.92
C ASP A 50 -4.86 -16.61 1.35
N LEU A 51 -3.81 -16.68 2.18
CA LEU A 51 -2.47 -16.21 1.80
C LEU A 51 -1.88 -16.94 0.57
N PRO A 52 -1.98 -18.27 0.42
CA PRO A 52 -1.54 -18.95 -0.81
C PRO A 52 -2.23 -18.40 -2.06
N THR A 53 -3.55 -18.22 -2.01
CA THR A 53 -4.36 -17.65 -3.10
C THR A 53 -3.95 -16.22 -3.40
N ALA A 54 -3.76 -15.39 -2.37
CA ALA A 54 -3.30 -14.02 -2.52
C ALA A 54 -1.92 -13.93 -3.20
N ARG A 55 -0.98 -14.82 -2.87
CA ARG A 55 0.33 -14.89 -3.52
C ARG A 55 0.20 -15.23 -5.00
N ILE A 56 -0.66 -16.19 -5.36
CA ILE A 56 -0.97 -16.51 -6.76
C ILE A 56 -1.52 -15.27 -7.47
N LEU A 57 -2.56 -14.63 -6.93
CA LEU A 57 -3.19 -13.44 -7.50
C LEU A 57 -2.21 -12.29 -7.74
N VAL A 58 -1.30 -12.04 -6.80
CA VAL A 58 -0.28 -10.98 -6.93
C VAL A 58 0.76 -11.34 -7.99
N SER A 59 1.20 -12.60 -8.03
CA SER A 59 2.17 -13.09 -9.02
C SER A 59 1.61 -13.16 -10.44
N SER A 60 0.31 -13.41 -10.58
CA SER A 60 -0.39 -13.52 -11.86
C SER A 60 -1.11 -12.23 -12.25
N ARG A 61 -0.79 -11.10 -11.60
CA ARG A 61 -1.43 -9.82 -11.89
C ARG A 61 -1.09 -9.42 -13.33
N PRO A 62 -2.09 -9.03 -14.16
CA PRO A 62 -1.82 -8.53 -15.50
C PRO A 62 -0.89 -7.33 -15.46
N GLU A 63 -0.02 -7.16 -16.46
CA GLU A 63 0.93 -6.04 -16.54
C GLU A 63 0.21 -4.67 -16.49
N GLY A 64 -0.91 -4.54 -17.20
CA GLY A 64 -1.77 -3.34 -17.15
C GLY A 64 -2.73 -3.28 -15.95
N GLY A 65 -2.71 -4.28 -15.08
CA GLY A 65 -3.67 -4.46 -13.99
C GLY A 65 -5.07 -4.90 -14.45
N TYR A 66 -5.95 -5.12 -13.48
CA TYR A 66 -7.37 -5.36 -13.71
C TYR A 66 -8.09 -4.04 -13.99
N PRO A 67 -8.94 -3.95 -15.03
CA PRO A 67 -9.65 -2.72 -15.39
C PRO A 67 -10.81 -2.40 -14.44
N ASP A 68 -11.37 -3.41 -13.78
CA ASP A 68 -12.47 -3.31 -12.83
C ASP A 68 -12.45 -4.50 -11.84
N ILE A 69 -13.25 -4.40 -10.78
CA ILE A 69 -13.34 -5.43 -9.75
C ILE A 69 -14.00 -6.71 -10.26
N THR A 70 -14.93 -6.63 -11.22
CA THR A 70 -15.56 -7.81 -11.81
C THR A 70 -14.52 -8.69 -12.50
N ARG A 71 -13.57 -8.10 -13.23
CA ARG A 71 -12.47 -8.81 -13.87
C ARG A 71 -11.51 -9.44 -12.86
N PHE A 72 -11.22 -8.77 -11.75
CA PHE A 72 -10.45 -9.35 -10.66
C PHE A 72 -11.16 -10.58 -10.06
N LEU A 73 -12.45 -10.46 -9.72
CA LEU A 73 -13.25 -11.54 -9.14
C LEU A 73 -13.52 -12.69 -10.11
N SER A 74 -13.41 -12.47 -11.41
CA SER A 74 -13.52 -13.53 -12.43
C SER A 74 -12.29 -14.43 -12.51
N ASN A 75 -11.25 -14.20 -11.69
CA ASN A 75 -10.06 -15.04 -11.69
C ASN A 75 -10.44 -16.50 -11.34
N PRO A 76 -10.00 -17.51 -12.11
CA PRO A 76 -10.27 -18.91 -11.82
C PRO A 76 -9.89 -19.34 -10.40
N VAL A 77 -8.82 -18.77 -9.83
CA VAL A 77 -8.37 -19.11 -8.46
C VAL A 77 -9.36 -18.63 -7.37
N LEU A 78 -10.29 -17.74 -7.73
CA LEU A 78 -11.34 -17.22 -6.86
C LEU A 78 -12.68 -17.93 -7.02
N GLN A 79 -12.81 -18.88 -7.95
CA GLN A 79 -14.06 -19.59 -8.18
C GLN A 79 -14.55 -20.33 -6.94
N GLY A 80 -15.85 -20.25 -6.66
CA GLY A 80 -16.49 -20.90 -5.52
C GLY A 80 -16.20 -20.25 -4.16
N ARG A 81 -15.47 -19.14 -4.12
CA ARG A 81 -15.21 -18.36 -2.89
C ARG A 81 -16.22 -17.22 -2.78
N ASP A 82 -16.76 -17.02 -1.58
CA ASP A 82 -17.60 -15.86 -1.28
C ASP A 82 -16.70 -14.68 -0.89
N ILE A 83 -16.46 -13.77 -1.85
CA ILE A 83 -15.62 -12.60 -1.67
C ILE A 83 -16.48 -11.35 -1.84
N LYS A 84 -16.59 -10.56 -0.77
CA LYS A 84 -17.32 -9.30 -0.83
C LYS A 84 -16.49 -8.27 -1.59
N PRO A 85 -17.02 -7.64 -2.65
CA PRO A 85 -16.31 -6.59 -3.40
C PRO A 85 -16.14 -5.29 -2.59
N GLN A 86 -16.89 -5.15 -1.50
CA GLN A 86 -16.88 -3.97 -0.65
C GLN A 86 -15.48 -3.76 -0.05
N GLY A 87 -14.93 -2.56 -0.22
CA GLY A 87 -13.58 -2.24 0.22
C GLY A 87 -12.47 -2.67 -0.74
N LEU A 88 -12.79 -3.27 -1.89
CA LEU A 88 -11.84 -3.51 -2.98
C LEU A 88 -11.97 -2.45 -4.07
N GLY A 89 -10.86 -2.12 -4.73
CA GLY A 89 -10.81 -1.18 -5.84
C GLY A 89 -9.69 -1.53 -6.81
N VAL A 90 -9.69 -0.90 -7.98
CA VAL A 90 -8.64 -1.03 -9.01
C VAL A 90 -7.82 0.25 -9.20
N SER A 91 -8.16 1.29 -8.44
CA SER A 91 -7.54 2.61 -8.51
C SER A 91 -7.34 3.18 -7.10
N SER A 92 -6.46 4.17 -7.01
CA SER A 92 -6.20 4.91 -5.78
C SER A 92 -6.39 6.41 -6.00
N ARG A 93 -6.79 7.11 -4.93
CA ARG A 93 -6.67 8.57 -4.83
C ARG A 93 -5.60 8.99 -3.84
N GLN A 94 -4.98 8.05 -3.14
CA GLN A 94 -3.92 8.27 -2.16
C GLN A 94 -2.60 7.78 -2.74
N PHE A 95 -1.58 8.63 -2.69
CA PHE A 95 -0.27 8.34 -3.24
C PHE A 95 0.80 8.83 -2.27
N ARG A 96 1.93 8.14 -2.21
CA ARG A 96 3.12 8.59 -1.48
C ARG A 96 4.21 8.87 -2.49
N ALA A 97 4.71 10.10 -2.49
CA ALA A 97 5.89 10.49 -3.25
C ALA A 97 7.10 10.53 -2.31
N THR A 98 8.14 9.78 -2.66
CA THR A 98 9.44 9.84 -1.98
C THR A 98 10.42 10.55 -2.89
N ILE A 99 10.97 11.66 -2.42
CA ILE A 99 11.91 12.51 -3.15
C ILE A 99 13.24 12.41 -2.44
N ASP A 100 14.25 11.88 -3.13
CA ASP A 100 15.63 11.84 -2.66
C ASP A 100 16.42 12.93 -3.38
N VAL A 101 17.11 13.77 -2.59
CA VAL A 101 17.97 14.85 -3.10
C VAL A 101 19.39 14.60 -2.61
N GLU A 102 20.33 14.61 -3.54
CA GLU A 102 21.76 14.52 -3.25
C GLU A 102 22.47 15.77 -3.77
N GLN A 103 23.19 16.47 -2.89
CA GLN A 103 24.02 17.61 -3.26
C GLN A 103 25.35 17.54 -2.51
N GLY A 104 26.42 17.19 -3.23
CA GLY A 104 27.72 16.94 -2.63
C GLY A 104 27.65 15.80 -1.60
N ARG A 105 27.84 16.13 -0.32
CA ARG A 105 27.72 15.17 0.80
C ARG A 105 26.36 15.23 1.52
N GLN A 106 25.51 16.19 1.17
CA GLN A 106 24.20 16.32 1.78
C GLN A 106 23.22 15.40 1.07
N ARG A 107 22.52 14.59 1.85
CA ARG A 107 21.43 13.75 1.39
C ARG A 107 20.18 14.09 2.20
N LEU A 108 19.06 14.27 1.51
CA LEU A 108 17.77 14.55 2.12
C LEU A 108 16.73 13.65 1.47
N ARG A 109 15.85 13.05 2.28
CA ARG A 109 14.65 12.35 1.83
C ARG A 109 13.41 13.12 2.29
N LEU A 110 12.57 13.51 1.35
CA LEU A 110 11.25 14.06 1.62
C LEU A 110 10.18 13.05 1.22
N VAL A 111 9.39 12.60 2.19
CA VAL A 111 8.21 11.76 1.95
C VAL A 111 6.98 12.66 2.02
N SER A 112 6.19 12.67 0.95
CA SER A 112 4.95 13.45 0.84
C SER A 112 3.77 12.51 0.62
N ASP A 113 2.77 12.57 1.49
CA ASP A 113 1.48 11.91 1.29
C ASP A 113 0.55 12.84 0.52
N LEU A 114 -0.01 12.33 -0.57
CA LEU A 114 -0.71 13.07 -1.60
C LEU A 114 -2.11 12.50 -1.80
N ARG A 115 -3.07 13.39 -2.00
CA ARG A 115 -4.43 13.04 -2.42
C ARG A 115 -4.74 13.64 -3.78
N VAL A 116 -5.06 12.80 -4.75
CA VAL A 116 -5.61 13.21 -6.04
C VAL A 116 -7.07 13.60 -5.84
N MET A 117 -7.40 14.85 -6.14
CA MET A 117 -8.76 15.39 -6.06
C MET A 117 -9.51 15.13 -7.37
N ASP A 118 -8.83 15.40 -8.48
CA ASP A 118 -9.30 15.21 -9.86
C ASP A 118 -8.07 15.10 -10.79
N ARG A 119 -8.28 15.13 -12.11
CA ARG A 119 -7.21 14.97 -13.11
C ARG A 119 -6.16 16.09 -13.10
N GLU A 120 -6.50 17.26 -12.60
CA GLU A 120 -5.64 18.46 -12.67
C GLU A 120 -5.13 18.86 -11.28
N LYS A 121 -5.77 18.35 -10.22
CA LYS A 121 -5.52 18.78 -8.86
C LYS A 121 -5.06 17.65 -7.95
N VAL A 122 -3.86 17.83 -7.41
CA VAL A 122 -3.30 17.01 -6.33
C VAL A 122 -3.11 17.88 -5.10
N ARG A 123 -3.48 17.36 -3.93
CA ARG A 123 -3.27 18.02 -2.63
C ARG A 123 -2.20 17.27 -1.86
N VAL A 124 -1.21 17.99 -1.35
CA VAL A 124 -0.28 17.47 -0.34
C VAL A 124 -1.00 17.45 1.00
N GLN A 125 -1.08 16.28 1.64
CA GLN A 125 -1.69 16.10 2.95
C GLN A 125 -0.67 16.23 4.08
N GLN A 126 0.50 15.63 3.89
CA GLN A 126 1.58 15.64 4.87
C GLN A 126 2.94 15.65 4.17
N ARG A 127 3.93 16.23 4.84
CA ARG A 127 5.35 16.18 4.47
C ARG A 127 6.17 15.76 5.66
N THR A 128 7.01 14.76 5.47
CA THR A 128 7.92 14.24 6.49
C THR A 128 9.33 14.21 5.91
N LEU A 129 10.25 14.95 6.52
CA LEU A 129 11.67 14.80 6.24
C LEU A 129 12.16 13.54 6.97
N MET A 130 12.77 12.63 6.22
CA MET A 130 13.32 11.39 6.74
C MET A 130 14.83 11.35 6.56
N PRO A 131 15.56 10.62 7.42
CA PRO A 131 16.94 10.26 7.14
C PRO A 131 17.03 9.51 5.80
N THR A 132 18.04 9.82 5.00
CA THR A 132 18.32 9.05 3.78
C THR A 132 18.83 7.65 4.18
N PRO A 133 18.34 6.56 3.58
CA PRO A 133 18.90 5.24 3.82
C PRO A 133 20.40 5.22 3.51
N PRO A 134 21.19 4.37 4.21
CA PRO A 134 22.56 4.13 3.83
C PRO A 134 22.62 3.61 2.39
N GLU A 135 23.69 3.95 1.69
CA GLU A 135 23.93 3.58 0.30
C GLU A 135 23.89 2.05 0.18
N GLN A 136 22.94 1.53 -0.61
CA GLN A 136 22.96 0.11 -0.95
C GLN A 136 24.15 -0.10 -1.88
N PRO A 137 25.05 -1.07 -1.61
CA PRO A 137 26.15 -1.36 -2.52
C PRO A 137 25.57 -1.66 -3.90
N LYS A 138 26.11 -1.02 -4.94
CA LYS A 138 25.79 -1.37 -6.32
C LYS A 138 26.13 -2.85 -6.50
N THR A 139 25.13 -3.68 -6.73
CA THR A 139 25.35 -5.04 -7.20
C THR A 139 25.95 -4.93 -8.59
N GLU A 140 27.23 -5.30 -8.73
CA GLU A 140 27.90 -5.57 -10.01
C GLU A 140 27.32 -6.82 -10.70
#